data_AF-Q2RTX8-F1
#
_entry.id   AF-Q2RTX8-F1
#
_cell.length_a   1.000
_cell.length_b   1.000
_cell.length_c   1.000
_cell.angle_alpha   90.00
_cell.angle_beta   90.00
_cell.angle_gamma   90.00
#
_symmetry.space_group_name_H-M   'P 1'
#
loop_
_entity.id
_entity.type
_entity.pdbx_description
1 polymer ?
#
loop_
_entity_poly.entity_id
_entity_poly.type
_entity_poly.pdbx_seq_one_letter_code
_entity_poly.pdbx_strand_id
1 'polypeptide(L)'
;MIGAMPSPCIGICKMTDDGSLCVGCARTAEEIAQWSALEGDAKLTVFRDLPRRRAESGLGFPVLGHPVAALDRLILGSLDKRGAVWRIGVPAAFGEFNLGDGSVVTARLWEYGGDAVSGCGGVRVVLDHTSQKIKMIGQTNDSGVVERIDLCLYTRKAAMSHRSQICEIGLDTEALRTGDRRGTLFDLGLGLPHVDFCVRVEEASLLELLRAHCGTSLLDPASPVLEAIRQASPQRVLLTRMGRVEAWTPLPGPGEPPLDGPHTHLDLQALAEGATRAADSPVPATLYPVISLFPGQRVALAA
;
A
#
# COMPACT_ATOMS: atom_id res chain seq x y z
N MET A 1 -20.62 -4.34 20.10
CA MET A 1 -19.68 -5.48 20.18
C MET A 1 -18.31 -4.98 19.77
N ILE A 2 -17.31 -5.08 20.65
CA ILE A 2 -15.91 -4.86 20.24
C ILE A 2 -15.60 -5.97 19.23
N GLY A 3 -15.32 -5.60 17.97
CA GLY A 3 -15.04 -6.58 16.92
C GLY A 3 -13.96 -7.57 17.35
N ALA A 4 -14.09 -8.84 16.92
CA ALA A 4 -13.15 -9.90 17.29
C ALA A 4 -11.71 -9.46 17.02
N MET A 5 -10.86 -9.53 18.05
CA MET A 5 -9.47 -9.10 17.94
C MET A 5 -8.70 -10.05 17.00
N PRO A 6 -8.04 -9.53 15.95
CA PRO A 6 -7.38 -10.37 14.97
C PRO A 6 -6.18 -11.10 15.58
N SER A 7 -5.81 -12.27 15.05
CA SER A 7 -4.59 -12.95 15.50
C SER A 7 -3.33 -12.20 15.06
N PRO A 8 -2.31 -12.02 15.93
CA PRO A 8 -1.02 -11.42 15.57
C PRO A 8 -0.15 -12.31 14.70
N CYS A 9 -0.58 -13.54 14.38
CA CYS A 9 0.17 -14.45 13.54
C CYS A 9 0.35 -13.88 12.12
N ILE A 10 1.60 -13.83 11.64
CA ILE A 10 1.97 -13.40 10.29
C ILE A 10 2.41 -14.57 9.38
N GLY A 11 2.16 -15.81 9.81
CA GLY A 11 2.44 -17.02 9.02
C GLY A 11 3.88 -17.55 9.13
N ILE A 12 4.70 -16.98 10.03
CA ILE A 12 6.00 -17.56 10.40
C ILE A 12 5.77 -18.51 11.58
N CYS A 13 5.90 -19.81 11.35
CA CYS A 13 5.76 -20.85 12.37
C CYS A 13 7.14 -21.36 12.84
N LYS A 14 7.92 -20.45 13.43
CA LYS A 14 9.25 -20.74 13.97
C LYS A 14 9.39 -20.11 15.35
N MET A 15 9.94 -20.86 16.32
CA MET A 15 10.32 -20.35 17.64
C MET A 15 11.75 -19.80 17.61
N THR A 16 12.08 -18.89 18.52
CA THR A 16 13.45 -18.47 18.82
C THR A 16 14.29 -19.69 19.22
N ASP A 17 15.61 -19.55 19.14
CA ASP A 17 16.52 -20.69 19.39
C ASP A 17 16.43 -21.21 20.83
N ASP A 18 16.07 -20.35 21.79
CA ASP A 18 15.77 -20.69 23.19
C ASP A 18 14.35 -21.24 23.40
N GLY A 19 13.52 -21.28 22.35
CA GLY A 19 12.14 -21.75 22.39
C GLY A 19 11.14 -20.82 23.10
N SER A 20 11.56 -19.64 23.56
CA SER A 20 10.73 -18.78 24.41
C SER A 20 9.60 -18.09 23.65
N LEU A 21 9.86 -17.63 22.42
CA LEU A 21 8.92 -16.81 21.64
C LEU A 21 8.85 -17.26 20.18
N CYS A 22 7.70 -17.04 19.54
CA CYS A 22 7.59 -17.18 18.10
C CYS A 22 8.27 -16.00 17.39
N VAL A 23 9.21 -16.30 16.49
CA VAL A 23 9.93 -15.30 15.68
C VAL A 23 8.98 -14.41 14.88
N GLY A 24 7.84 -14.98 14.47
CA GLY A 24 6.82 -14.29 13.70
C GLY A 24 5.99 -13.30 14.50
N CYS A 25 5.39 -13.74 15.60
CA CYS A 25 4.39 -12.96 16.33
C CYS A 25 4.78 -12.57 17.76
N ALA A 26 5.97 -12.94 18.23
CA ALA A 26 6.47 -12.72 19.58
C ALA A 26 5.55 -13.24 20.72
N ARG A 27 4.70 -14.22 20.40
CA ARG A 27 3.89 -14.97 21.39
C ARG A 27 4.62 -16.21 21.87
N THR A 28 4.33 -16.64 23.09
CA THR A 28 4.77 -17.93 23.62
C THR A 28 4.00 -19.08 22.97
N ALA A 29 4.51 -20.31 23.10
CA ALA A 29 3.82 -21.51 22.60
C ALA A 29 2.42 -21.69 23.25
N GLU A 30 2.30 -21.35 24.53
CA GLU A 30 1.03 -21.44 25.26
C GLU A 30 0.00 -20.43 24.74
N GLU A 31 0.40 -19.16 24.57
CA GLU A 31 -0.46 -18.13 23.99
C GLU A 31 -0.90 -18.46 22.56
N ILE A 32 -0.05 -19.16 21.79
CA ILE A 32 -0.39 -19.64 20.46
C ILE A 32 -1.47 -20.72 20.54
N ALA A 33 -1.29 -21.72 21.41
CA ALA A 33 -2.21 -22.84 21.56
C ALA A 33 -3.60 -22.41 22.08
N GLN A 34 -3.63 -21.45 22.99
CA GLN A 34 -4.86 -21.01 23.65
C GLN A 34 -5.57 -19.83 22.95
N TRP A 35 -4.99 -19.27 21.87
CA TRP A 35 -5.47 -18.01 21.27
C TRP A 35 -6.96 -17.96 20.94
N SER A 36 -7.49 -19.04 20.37
CA SER A 36 -8.92 -19.11 20.01
C SER A 36 -9.83 -19.07 21.22
N ALA A 37 -9.36 -19.56 22.37
CA ALA A 37 -10.09 -19.61 23.64
C ALA A 37 -9.91 -18.34 24.50
N LEU A 38 -8.93 -17.47 24.21
CA LEU A 38 -8.74 -16.24 24.97
C LEU A 38 -9.87 -15.23 24.74
N GLU A 39 -10.31 -14.59 25.82
CA GLU A 39 -11.26 -13.48 25.79
C GLU A 39 -10.60 -12.17 25.34
N GLY A 40 -11.43 -11.16 25.02
CA GLY A 40 -10.98 -9.89 24.44
C GLY A 40 -9.89 -9.16 25.24
N ASP A 41 -10.04 -9.07 26.56
CA ASP A 41 -9.07 -8.37 27.43
C ASP A 41 -7.74 -9.12 27.55
N ALA A 42 -7.78 -10.45 27.57
CA ALA A 42 -6.59 -11.29 27.57
C ALA A 42 -5.84 -11.16 26.23
N LYS A 43 -6.55 -11.16 25.11
CA LYS A 43 -5.98 -10.91 23.78
C LYS A 43 -5.34 -9.51 23.71
N LEU A 44 -6.00 -8.49 24.25
CA LEU A 44 -5.48 -7.11 24.29
C LEU A 44 -4.18 -7.03 25.09
N THR A 45 -4.12 -7.72 26.23
CA THR A 45 -2.94 -7.79 27.09
C THR A 45 -1.74 -8.37 26.34
N VAL A 46 -1.95 -9.51 25.64
CA VAL A 46 -0.90 -10.11 24.81
C VAL A 46 -0.41 -9.11 23.76
N PHE A 47 -1.32 -8.46 23.04
CA PHE A 47 -0.97 -7.48 22.00
C PHE A 47 -0.16 -6.30 22.51
N ARG A 48 -0.53 -5.73 23.65
CA ARG A 48 0.20 -4.61 24.28
C ARG A 48 1.62 -5.00 24.67
N ASP A 49 1.87 -6.27 24.97
CA ASP A 49 3.18 -6.75 25.39
C ASP A 49 4.11 -7.12 24.21
N LEU A 50 3.55 -7.40 23.02
CA LEU A 50 4.34 -7.82 21.84
C LEU A 50 5.45 -6.82 21.46
N PRO A 51 5.23 -5.49 21.41
CA PRO A 51 6.29 -4.54 21.09
C PRO A 51 7.48 -4.63 22.05
N ARG A 52 7.21 -4.73 23.36
CA ARG A 52 8.26 -4.87 24.39
C ARG A 52 9.06 -6.17 24.20
N ARG A 53 8.37 -7.30 24.03
CA ARG A 53 9.02 -8.61 23.79
C ARG A 53 9.91 -8.59 22.56
N ARG A 54 9.45 -7.93 21.49
CA ARG A 54 10.23 -7.80 20.25
C ARG A 54 11.50 -7.00 20.46
N ALA A 55 11.41 -5.86 21.15
CA ALA A 55 12.55 -5.03 21.46
C ALA A 55 13.59 -5.80 22.29
N GLU A 56 13.15 -6.50 23.35
CA GLU A 56 14.04 -7.26 24.23
C GLU A 56 14.67 -8.48 23.55
N SER A 57 13.95 -9.12 22.62
CA SER A 57 14.39 -10.36 21.96
C SER A 57 15.03 -10.13 20.59
N GLY A 58 15.18 -8.86 20.15
CA GLY A 58 15.65 -8.51 18.81
C GLY A 58 14.72 -8.97 17.68
N LEU A 59 13.46 -9.30 17.98
CA LEU A 59 12.47 -9.78 17.01
C LEU A 59 11.81 -8.62 16.24
N GLY A 60 12.61 -7.83 15.53
CA GLY A 60 12.16 -6.83 14.54
C GLY A 60 10.87 -6.07 14.90
N PHE A 61 9.97 -5.94 13.92
CA PHE A 61 8.92 -4.92 13.95
C PHE A 61 7.58 -5.43 14.49
N PRO A 62 6.79 -4.56 15.16
CA PRO A 62 5.53 -4.95 15.79
C PRO A 62 4.41 -5.23 14.77
N VAL A 63 3.68 -6.31 15.03
CA VAL A 63 2.34 -6.51 14.45
C VAL A 63 1.39 -5.64 15.26
N LEU A 64 0.77 -4.67 14.60
CA LEU A 64 -0.14 -3.74 15.24
C LEU A 64 -1.49 -4.43 15.39
N GLY A 65 -1.75 -4.98 16.57
CA GLY A 65 -3.07 -5.49 16.91
C GLY A 65 -4.04 -4.34 17.10
N HIS A 66 -5.07 -4.29 16.27
CA HIS A 66 -6.10 -3.28 16.41
C HIS A 66 -7.49 -3.92 16.31
N PRO A 67 -8.45 -3.51 17.15
CA PRO A 67 -9.85 -3.72 16.85
C PRO A 67 -10.17 -3.11 15.48
N VAL A 68 -10.97 -3.81 14.68
CA VAL A 68 -11.45 -3.36 13.36
C VAL A 68 -11.91 -1.90 13.40
N ALA A 69 -12.74 -1.55 14.39
CA ALA A 69 -13.27 -0.20 14.55
C ALA A 69 -12.22 0.91 14.66
N ALA A 70 -11.01 0.59 15.08
CA ALA A 70 -9.95 1.58 15.21
C ALA A 70 -8.86 1.47 14.13
N LEU A 71 -8.84 0.38 13.36
CA LEU A 71 -8.31 0.41 12.00
C LEU A 71 -9.15 1.38 11.14
N ASP A 72 -10.48 1.30 11.22
CA ASP A 72 -11.37 2.22 10.52
C ASP A 72 -11.09 3.68 10.96
N ARG A 73 -11.01 3.97 12.26
CA ARG A 73 -10.68 5.34 12.71
C ARG A 73 -9.32 5.84 12.21
N LEU A 74 -8.29 5.01 12.23
CA LEU A 74 -6.95 5.39 11.77
C LEU A 74 -6.95 5.70 10.27
N ILE A 75 -7.57 4.82 9.49
CA ILE A 75 -7.60 4.92 8.04
C ILE A 75 -8.52 6.06 7.62
N LEU A 76 -9.76 6.07 8.11
CA LEU A 76 -10.75 7.09 7.77
C LEU A 76 -10.34 8.47 8.28
N GLY A 77 -9.68 8.56 9.44
CA GLY A 77 -9.18 9.82 10.01
C GLY A 77 -7.86 10.31 9.40
N SER A 78 -7.30 9.61 8.40
CA SER A 78 -6.08 10.03 7.71
C SER A 78 -6.26 10.32 6.23
N LEU A 79 -7.40 9.98 5.62
CA LEU A 79 -7.67 10.19 4.20
C LEU A 79 -7.70 11.68 3.81
N ASP A 80 -8.16 12.56 4.70
CA ASP A 80 -8.25 14.01 4.52
C ASP A 80 -7.30 14.79 5.45
N LYS A 81 -6.34 14.10 6.07
CA LYS A 81 -5.42 14.71 7.03
C LYS A 81 -4.17 15.24 6.34
N ARG A 82 -3.89 16.54 6.51
CA ARG A 82 -2.61 17.13 6.06
C ARG A 82 -1.44 16.48 6.79
N GLY A 83 -0.37 16.23 6.03
CA GLY A 83 0.83 15.52 6.50
C GLY A 83 0.71 14.00 6.47
N ALA A 84 -0.50 13.43 6.33
CA ALA A 84 -0.64 12.01 6.08
C ALA A 84 -0.35 11.70 4.60
N VAL A 85 0.34 10.59 4.35
CA VAL A 85 0.66 10.09 3.02
C VAL A 85 0.17 8.65 2.90
N TRP A 86 -0.56 8.38 1.83
CA TRP A 86 -0.99 7.05 1.44
C TRP A 86 -0.20 6.59 0.23
N ARG A 87 0.45 5.42 0.31
CA ARG A 87 1.33 4.90 -0.74
C ARG A 87 0.86 3.52 -1.21
N ILE A 88 0.87 3.32 -2.52
CA ILE A 88 0.76 2.02 -3.18
C ILE A 88 2.02 1.81 -4.02
N GLY A 89 2.64 0.63 -3.92
CA GLY A 89 3.75 0.28 -4.79
C GLY A 89 4.87 -0.47 -4.10
N VAL A 90 5.96 -0.63 -4.84
CA VAL A 90 7.25 -1.12 -4.37
C VAL A 90 8.26 0.04 -4.34
N PRO A 91 9.41 -0.08 -3.67
CA PRO A 91 10.36 1.03 -3.55
C PRO A 91 10.77 1.67 -4.89
N ALA A 92 10.97 0.86 -5.94
CA ALA A 92 11.32 1.35 -7.28
C ALA A 92 10.13 1.80 -8.13
N ALA A 93 8.88 1.56 -7.71
CA ALA A 93 7.70 1.93 -8.47
C ALA A 93 6.48 2.07 -7.56
N PHE A 94 6.12 3.33 -7.25
CA PHE A 94 5.03 3.64 -6.34
C PHE A 94 4.30 4.91 -6.71
N GLY A 95 3.10 5.05 -6.16
CA GLY A 95 2.27 6.24 -6.22
C GLY A 95 1.87 6.64 -4.82
N GLU A 96 1.87 7.94 -4.58
CA GLU A 96 1.50 8.51 -3.31
C GLU A 96 0.34 9.49 -3.45
N PHE A 97 -0.50 9.49 -2.45
CA PHE A 97 -1.50 10.51 -2.23
C PHE A 97 -1.16 11.24 -0.93
N ASN A 98 -0.95 12.55 -1.04
CA ASN A 98 -0.87 13.49 0.07
C ASN A 98 -1.60 14.77 -0.36
N LEU A 99 -2.03 15.58 0.60
CA LEU A 99 -2.87 16.74 0.29
C LEU A 99 -2.09 17.97 -0.21
N GLY A 100 -0.77 17.98 -0.06
CA GLY A 100 0.03 19.19 -0.20
C GLY A 100 -0.48 20.38 0.62
N ASP A 101 0.00 21.57 0.29
CA ASP A 101 -0.24 22.79 1.06
C ASP A 101 -1.58 23.49 0.75
N GLY A 102 -2.30 23.11 -0.31
CA GLY A 102 -3.43 23.91 -0.83
C GLY A 102 -4.67 23.14 -1.31
N SER A 103 -4.71 21.81 -1.20
CA SER A 103 -5.80 21.04 -1.81
C SER A 103 -7.10 21.08 -1.02
N VAL A 104 -8.20 21.46 -1.67
CA VAL A 104 -9.56 21.10 -1.21
C VAL A 104 -9.74 19.61 -1.42
N VAL A 105 -10.26 18.91 -0.41
CA VAL A 105 -10.47 17.47 -0.44
C VAL A 105 -11.94 17.17 -0.28
N THR A 106 -12.45 16.29 -1.12
CA THR A 106 -13.72 15.59 -0.86
C THR A 106 -13.39 14.19 -0.38
N ALA A 107 -13.65 13.93 0.89
CA ALA A 107 -13.55 12.59 1.47
C ALA A 107 -14.93 11.95 1.62
N ARG A 108 -15.05 10.68 1.24
CA ARG A 108 -16.24 9.86 1.41
C ARG A 108 -15.84 8.59 2.13
N LEU A 109 -16.55 8.30 3.22
CA LEU A 109 -16.29 7.15 4.07
C LEU A 109 -17.47 6.19 3.98
N TRP A 110 -17.20 4.89 4.00
CA TRP A 110 -18.19 3.82 4.10
C TRP A 110 -17.71 2.76 5.10
N GLU A 111 -18.57 1.79 5.42
CA GLU A 111 -18.35 0.81 6.49
C GLU A 111 -17.02 0.06 6.41
N TYR A 112 -16.49 -0.11 5.20
CA TYR A 112 -15.30 -0.92 4.91
C TYR A 112 -14.31 -0.17 4.02
N GLY A 113 -14.16 1.15 4.21
CA GLY A 113 -13.20 1.93 3.44
C GLY A 113 -13.60 3.38 3.22
N GLY A 114 -12.88 4.02 2.31
CA GLY A 114 -13.13 5.41 1.95
C GLY A 114 -12.37 5.80 0.70
N ASP A 115 -12.75 6.94 0.13
CA ASP A 115 -11.95 7.65 -0.86
C ASP A 115 -11.78 9.12 -0.49
N ALA A 116 -10.63 9.67 -0.86
CA ALA A 116 -10.33 11.10 -0.79
C ALA A 116 -9.86 11.56 -2.16
N VAL A 117 -10.43 12.67 -2.62
CA VAL A 117 -10.14 13.27 -3.92
C VAL A 117 -9.77 14.73 -3.73
N SER A 118 -8.58 15.10 -4.21
CA SER A 118 -8.10 16.49 -4.28
C SER A 118 -8.29 17.07 -5.68
N GLY A 119 -7.75 18.26 -5.95
CA GLY A 119 -7.69 18.80 -7.31
C GLY A 119 -6.65 18.10 -8.21
N CYS A 120 -5.68 17.41 -7.62
CA CYS A 120 -4.48 16.90 -8.28
C CYS A 120 -4.25 15.38 -8.11
N GLY A 121 -5.16 14.67 -7.43
CA GLY A 121 -5.14 13.22 -7.34
C GLY A 121 -6.21 12.68 -6.40
N GLY A 122 -6.12 11.41 -6.07
CA GLY A 122 -6.99 10.79 -5.08
C GLY A 122 -6.49 9.43 -4.60
N VAL A 123 -7.07 8.97 -3.51
CA VAL A 123 -6.85 7.63 -2.97
C VAL A 123 -8.18 6.97 -2.66
N ARG A 124 -8.29 5.66 -2.87
CA ARG A 124 -9.34 4.81 -2.32
C ARG A 124 -8.71 3.68 -1.54
N VAL A 125 -9.27 3.40 -0.38
CA VAL A 125 -8.87 2.30 0.51
C VAL A 125 -10.09 1.44 0.76
N VAL A 126 -9.93 0.13 0.59
CA VAL A 126 -10.97 -0.88 0.83
C VAL A 126 -10.48 -1.84 1.90
N LEU A 127 -11.25 -1.91 2.98
CA LEU A 127 -10.99 -2.71 4.17
C LEU A 127 -12.05 -3.79 4.29
N ASP A 128 -11.95 -4.84 3.48
CA ASP A 128 -12.83 -5.99 3.65
C ASP A 128 -12.41 -6.79 4.90
N HIS A 129 -12.96 -6.38 6.04
CA HIS A 129 -12.76 -7.04 7.32
C HIS A 129 -13.52 -8.37 7.42
N THR A 130 -14.48 -8.64 6.53
CA THR A 130 -15.33 -9.84 6.58
C THR A 130 -14.63 -11.06 5.98
N SER A 131 -13.70 -10.86 5.05
CA SER A 131 -12.83 -11.91 4.48
C SER A 131 -11.49 -12.11 5.21
N GLN A 132 -11.36 -11.45 6.37
CA GLN A 132 -10.16 -11.09 7.14
C GLN A 132 -8.93 -12.00 7.03
N LYS A 133 -7.83 -11.44 6.49
CA LYS A 133 -6.43 -11.66 6.95
C LYS A 133 -5.55 -10.43 6.67
N ILE A 134 -6.07 -9.21 6.82
CA ILE A 134 -5.23 -7.99 6.75
C ILE A 134 -4.26 -8.03 7.93
N LYS A 135 -2.96 -7.91 7.65
CA LYS A 135 -1.90 -7.83 8.67
C LYS A 135 -1.38 -6.42 8.71
N MET A 136 -1.53 -5.78 9.85
CA MET A 136 -1.02 -4.43 10.05
C MET A 136 0.37 -4.52 10.68
N ILE A 137 1.39 -4.05 9.96
CA ILE A 137 2.78 -4.06 10.43
C ILE A 137 3.22 -2.61 10.58
N GLY A 138 3.71 -2.26 11.76
CA GLY A 138 4.14 -0.91 12.09
C GLY A 138 5.65 -0.78 12.05
N GLN A 139 6.15 0.28 11.43
CA GLN A 139 7.53 0.73 11.60
C GLN A 139 7.54 1.88 12.60
N THR A 140 8.36 1.74 13.64
CA THR A 140 8.55 2.75 14.68
C THR A 140 9.95 3.34 14.61
N ASN A 141 10.10 4.62 14.94
CA ASN A 141 11.41 5.20 15.19
C ASN A 141 11.96 4.86 16.59
N ASP A 142 13.18 5.32 16.88
CA ASP A 142 13.87 5.10 18.15
C ASP A 142 13.09 5.60 19.38
N SER A 143 12.16 6.54 19.20
CA SER A 143 11.29 7.05 20.26
C SER A 143 9.99 6.24 20.44
N GLY A 144 9.83 5.13 19.70
CA GLY A 144 8.65 4.26 19.75
C GLY A 144 7.43 4.82 19.01
N VAL A 145 7.59 5.89 18.22
CA VAL A 145 6.51 6.50 17.44
C VAL A 145 6.35 5.75 16.13
N VAL A 146 5.11 5.38 15.78
CA VAL A 146 4.78 4.75 14.49
C VAL A 146 4.89 5.78 13.35
N GLU A 147 5.81 5.54 12.43
CA GLU A 147 6.07 6.40 11.26
C GLU A 147 5.52 5.80 9.96
N ARG A 148 5.33 4.48 9.92
CA ARG A 148 4.71 3.79 8.80
C ARG A 148 3.83 2.65 9.30
N ILE A 149 2.70 2.47 8.63
CA ILE A 149 1.77 1.38 8.84
C ILE A 149 1.54 0.70 7.51
N ASP A 150 1.97 -0.56 7.38
CA ASP A 150 1.72 -1.38 6.21
C ASP A 150 0.48 -2.23 6.43
N LEU A 151 -0.50 -2.10 5.53
CA LEU A 151 -1.60 -3.06 5.42
C LEU A 151 -1.15 -4.16 4.47
N CYS A 152 -0.94 -5.34 5.02
CA CYS A 152 -0.39 -6.46 4.28
C CYS A 152 -1.43 -7.56 4.05
N LEU A 153 -1.30 -8.23 2.91
CA LEU A 153 -2.01 -9.46 2.58
C LEU A 153 -1.01 -10.57 2.28
N TYR A 154 -1.40 -11.82 2.54
CA TYR A 154 -0.60 -12.97 2.09
C TYR A 154 -0.45 -12.96 0.58
N THR A 155 0.72 -13.38 0.08
CA THR A 155 1.09 -13.31 -1.34
C THR A 155 -0.03 -13.76 -2.30
N ARG A 156 -0.65 -14.92 -2.05
CA ARG A 156 -1.78 -15.42 -2.86
C ARG A 156 -3.02 -14.51 -2.85
N LYS A 157 -3.33 -13.88 -1.71
CA LYS A 157 -4.49 -12.96 -1.58
C LYS A 157 -4.18 -11.58 -2.14
N ALA A 158 -2.91 -11.19 -2.15
CA ALA A 158 -2.43 -9.91 -2.65
C ALA A 158 -2.21 -9.90 -4.17
N ALA A 159 -2.12 -11.09 -4.80
CA ALA A 159 -1.76 -11.24 -6.20
C ALA A 159 -2.66 -10.40 -7.12
N MET A 160 -2.04 -9.60 -7.98
CA MET A 160 -2.69 -8.80 -9.01
C MET A 160 -2.52 -9.48 -10.37
N SER A 161 -2.42 -8.70 -11.46
CA SER A 161 -2.34 -9.27 -12.80
C SER A 161 -0.95 -9.84 -13.15
N HIS A 162 0.11 -9.27 -12.55
CA HIS A 162 1.51 -9.62 -12.81
C HIS A 162 1.84 -9.60 -14.32
N ARG A 163 1.28 -8.62 -15.05
CA ARG A 163 1.61 -8.42 -16.46
C ARG A 163 3.05 -7.92 -16.58
N SER A 164 3.82 -8.56 -17.45
CA SER A 164 5.22 -8.19 -17.76
C SER A 164 5.35 -7.49 -19.12
N GLN A 165 4.23 -7.07 -19.70
CA GLN A 165 4.12 -6.41 -21.00
C GLN A 165 3.02 -5.35 -20.92
N ILE A 166 3.18 -4.30 -21.71
CA ILE A 166 2.17 -3.24 -21.85
C ILE A 166 0.86 -3.87 -22.32
N CYS A 167 -0.23 -3.54 -21.64
CA CYS A 167 -1.53 -4.16 -21.89
C CYS A 167 -2.68 -3.16 -21.74
N GLU A 168 -3.51 -3.03 -22.78
CA GLU A 168 -4.78 -2.34 -22.69
C GLU A 168 -5.74 -3.13 -21.79
N ILE A 169 -6.22 -2.50 -20.72
CA ILE A 169 -7.22 -3.08 -19.81
C ILE A 169 -8.63 -2.75 -20.32
N GLY A 170 -8.82 -1.54 -20.86
CA GLY A 170 -10.12 -1.01 -21.30
C GLY A 170 -10.50 0.26 -20.55
N LEU A 171 -11.78 0.61 -20.54
CA LEU A 171 -12.26 1.82 -19.86
C LEU A 171 -12.05 1.75 -18.35
N ASP A 172 -11.61 2.85 -17.74
CA ASP A 172 -11.40 2.95 -16.30
C ASP A 172 -12.70 3.26 -15.54
N THR A 173 -13.64 2.31 -15.54
CA THR A 173 -14.97 2.51 -14.92
C THR A 173 -14.92 2.79 -13.41
N GLU A 174 -13.80 2.47 -12.76
CA GLU A 174 -13.57 2.62 -11.33
C GLU A 174 -12.85 3.93 -10.95
N ALA A 175 -12.59 4.83 -11.91
CA ALA A 175 -11.95 6.11 -11.67
C ALA A 175 -12.64 6.93 -10.56
N LEU A 176 -11.81 7.58 -9.74
CA LEU A 176 -12.27 8.33 -8.57
C LEU A 176 -13.15 9.54 -8.96
N ARG A 177 -12.76 10.26 -10.02
CA ARG A 177 -13.61 11.28 -10.65
C ARG A 177 -14.45 10.64 -11.73
N THR A 178 -15.76 10.91 -11.69
CA THR A 178 -16.71 10.40 -12.68
C THR A 178 -16.33 10.78 -14.11
N GLY A 179 -15.78 11.98 -14.32
CA GLY A 179 -15.35 12.45 -15.65
C GLY A 179 -14.25 11.60 -16.28
N ASP A 180 -13.34 11.07 -15.47
CA ASP A 180 -12.19 10.29 -15.97
C ASP A 180 -12.58 8.84 -16.33
N ARG A 181 -13.80 8.38 -16.03
CA ARG A 181 -14.23 6.97 -16.24
C ARG A 181 -14.29 6.54 -17.71
N ARG A 182 -14.15 7.49 -18.64
CA ARG A 182 -14.11 7.25 -20.08
C ARG A 182 -12.69 7.09 -20.62
N GLY A 183 -11.67 7.38 -19.82
CA GLY A 183 -10.28 7.16 -20.18
C GLY A 183 -9.96 5.67 -20.28
N THR A 184 -9.07 5.33 -21.22
CA THR A 184 -8.60 3.95 -21.40
C THR A 184 -7.42 3.71 -20.49
N LEU A 185 -7.48 2.64 -19.70
CA LEU A 185 -6.43 2.23 -18.77
C LEU A 185 -5.46 1.26 -19.47
N PHE A 186 -4.17 1.52 -19.33
CA PHE A 186 -3.09 0.63 -19.77
C PHE A 186 -2.27 0.22 -18.55
N ASP A 187 -2.08 -1.07 -18.37
CA ASP A 187 -1.02 -1.60 -17.51
C ASP A 187 0.33 -1.40 -18.20
N LEU A 188 1.30 -0.84 -17.48
CA LEU A 188 2.65 -0.61 -18.01
C LEU A 188 3.51 -1.89 -18.07
N GLY A 189 3.02 -3.00 -17.52
CA GLY A 189 3.68 -4.29 -17.67
C GLY A 189 4.94 -4.44 -16.83
N LEU A 190 4.97 -3.86 -15.63
CA LEU A 190 6.16 -3.86 -14.76
C LEU A 190 6.46 -5.22 -14.10
N GLY A 191 5.61 -6.23 -14.29
CA GLY A 191 5.79 -7.57 -13.72
C GLY A 191 5.68 -7.59 -12.19
N LEU A 192 5.01 -6.62 -11.58
CA LEU A 192 4.87 -6.56 -10.12
C LEU A 192 3.76 -7.53 -9.65
N PRO A 193 4.01 -8.37 -8.64
CA PRO A 193 3.09 -9.46 -8.28
C PRO A 193 1.82 -9.01 -7.58
N HIS A 194 1.81 -7.84 -6.95
CA HIS A 194 0.71 -7.36 -6.10
C HIS A 194 0.31 -5.90 -6.37
N VAL A 195 0.83 -5.32 -7.46
CA VAL A 195 0.55 -3.93 -7.87
C VAL A 195 0.39 -3.91 -9.38
N ASP A 196 -0.72 -3.37 -9.88
CA ASP A 196 -0.82 -2.97 -11.28
C ASP A 196 -0.46 -1.48 -11.36
N PHE A 197 0.55 -1.13 -12.15
CA PHE A 197 0.97 0.26 -12.38
C PHE A 197 0.47 0.68 -13.74
N CYS A 198 -0.51 1.58 -13.76
CA CYS A 198 -1.22 1.95 -14.96
C CYS A 198 -1.11 3.43 -15.30
N VAL A 199 -1.38 3.74 -16.57
CA VAL A 199 -1.70 5.09 -17.04
C VAL A 199 -3.10 5.10 -17.63
N ARG A 200 -3.82 6.20 -17.42
CA ARG A 200 -5.13 6.45 -18.03
C ARG A 200 -4.99 7.49 -19.12
N VAL A 201 -5.44 7.14 -20.32
CA VAL A 201 -5.21 7.90 -21.54
C VAL A 201 -6.50 8.21 -22.27
N GLU A 202 -6.65 9.47 -22.67
CA GLU A 202 -7.72 9.98 -23.54
C GLU A 202 -7.16 10.67 -24.80
N GLU A 203 -5.89 11.09 -24.76
CA GLU A 203 -5.21 11.74 -25.87
C GLU A 203 -4.96 10.74 -27.00
N ALA A 204 -5.36 11.10 -28.22
CA ALA A 204 -5.45 10.18 -29.35
C ALA A 204 -4.07 9.62 -29.78
N SER A 205 -3.03 10.45 -29.81
CA SER A 205 -1.70 10.03 -30.26
C SER A 205 -1.04 9.06 -29.28
N LEU A 206 -1.19 9.28 -27.97
CA LEU A 206 -0.70 8.38 -26.94
C LEU A 206 -1.52 7.08 -26.91
N LEU A 207 -2.83 7.11 -27.16
CA LEU A 207 -3.66 5.91 -27.31
C LEU A 207 -3.17 5.04 -28.47
N GLU A 208 -2.93 5.64 -29.64
CA GLU A 208 -2.43 4.94 -30.82
C GLU A 208 -1.06 4.31 -30.54
N LEU A 209 -0.15 5.08 -29.93
CA LEU A 209 1.18 4.59 -29.56
C LEU A 209 1.12 3.41 -28.58
N LEU A 210 0.36 3.53 -27.48
CA LEU A 210 0.28 2.46 -26.48
C LEU A 210 -0.36 1.18 -27.04
N ARG A 211 -1.36 1.32 -27.93
CA ARG A 211 -1.95 0.17 -28.64
C ARG A 211 -0.95 -0.52 -29.55
N ALA A 212 -0.18 0.25 -30.31
CA ALA A 212 0.86 -0.29 -31.17
C ALA A 212 1.98 -1.02 -30.39
N HIS A 213 2.17 -0.67 -29.11
CA HIS A 213 3.20 -1.27 -28.24
C HIS A 213 2.64 -2.28 -27.23
N CYS A 214 1.36 -2.63 -27.29
CA CYS A 214 0.80 -3.70 -26.47
C CYS A 214 1.55 -5.01 -26.75
N GLY A 215 1.90 -5.76 -25.70
CA GLY A 215 2.73 -6.96 -25.80
C GLY A 215 4.24 -6.69 -25.82
N THR A 216 4.69 -5.44 -25.76
CA THR A 216 6.12 -5.10 -25.58
C THR A 216 6.43 -4.78 -24.11
N SER A 217 7.71 -4.79 -23.74
CA SER A 217 8.16 -4.46 -22.38
C SER A 217 8.46 -2.97 -22.26
N LEU A 218 8.00 -2.31 -21.19
CA LEU A 218 8.43 -0.94 -20.88
C LEU A 218 9.91 -0.88 -20.46
N LEU A 219 10.47 -2.00 -19.99
CA LEU A 219 11.88 -2.09 -19.58
C LEU A 219 12.84 -2.22 -20.79
N ASP A 220 12.32 -2.36 -22.00
CA ASP A 220 13.14 -2.32 -23.21
C ASP A 220 13.67 -0.88 -23.41
N PRO A 221 15.00 -0.64 -23.37
CA PRO A 221 15.57 0.70 -23.56
C PRO A 221 15.27 1.32 -24.92
N ALA A 222 14.90 0.51 -25.93
CA ALA A 222 14.50 0.99 -27.24
C ALA A 222 13.02 1.42 -27.31
N SER A 223 12.23 1.16 -26.26
CA SER A 223 10.80 1.48 -26.23
C SER A 223 10.57 3.00 -26.21
N PRO A 224 9.81 3.56 -27.17
CA PRO A 224 9.49 4.99 -27.17
C PRO A 224 8.42 5.37 -26.12
N VAL A 225 7.80 4.38 -25.50
CA VAL A 225 6.59 4.55 -24.67
C VAL A 225 6.86 5.39 -23.42
N LEU A 226 8.00 5.18 -22.75
CA LEU A 226 8.30 5.91 -21.51
C LEU A 226 8.42 7.42 -21.75
N GLU A 227 9.10 7.81 -22.82
CA GLU A 227 9.28 9.21 -23.17
C GLU A 227 7.96 9.83 -23.62
N ALA A 228 7.15 9.11 -24.40
CA ALA A 228 5.81 9.57 -24.77
C ALA A 228 4.90 9.77 -23.54
N ILE A 229 4.95 8.86 -22.55
CA ILE A 229 4.24 9.02 -21.27
C ILE A 229 4.75 10.27 -20.53
N ARG A 230 6.07 10.50 -20.49
CA ARG A 230 6.66 11.67 -19.84
C ARG A 230 6.15 12.98 -20.47
N GLN A 231 6.16 13.04 -21.80
CA GLN A 231 5.73 14.21 -22.57
C GLN A 231 4.22 14.48 -22.46
N ALA A 232 3.40 13.45 -22.61
CA ALA A 232 1.95 13.57 -22.54
C ALA A 232 1.43 13.71 -21.09
N SER A 233 2.23 13.25 -20.12
CA SER A 233 1.94 13.33 -18.69
C SER A 233 0.54 12.80 -18.30
N PRO A 234 0.13 11.62 -18.79
CA PRO A 234 -1.20 11.09 -18.57
C PRO A 234 -1.43 10.81 -17.08
N GLN A 235 -2.69 10.73 -16.67
CA GLN A 235 -3.02 10.39 -15.29
C GLN A 235 -2.44 9.01 -14.94
N ARG A 236 -1.76 8.91 -13.79
CA ARG A 236 -1.15 7.66 -13.32
C ARG A 236 -2.05 7.03 -12.28
N VAL A 237 -2.26 5.72 -12.39
CA VAL A 237 -3.22 4.97 -11.58
C VAL A 237 -2.53 3.71 -11.07
N LEU A 238 -2.38 3.57 -9.76
CA LEU A 238 -1.83 2.36 -9.16
C LEU A 238 -2.90 1.61 -8.40
N LEU A 239 -2.93 0.29 -8.57
CA LEU A 239 -3.98 -0.58 -8.06
C LEU A 239 -3.41 -1.73 -7.25
N THR A 240 -4.04 -2.04 -6.13
CA THR A 240 -3.87 -3.30 -5.40
C THR A 240 -5.23 -3.86 -5.02
N ARG A 241 -5.26 -5.03 -4.38
CA ARG A 241 -6.48 -5.65 -3.88
C ARG A 241 -7.25 -4.81 -2.85
N MET A 242 -6.59 -3.86 -2.21
CA MET A 242 -7.17 -3.04 -1.14
C MET A 242 -7.12 -1.55 -1.44
N GLY A 243 -6.55 -1.14 -2.57
CA GLY A 243 -6.17 0.25 -2.73
C GLY A 243 -6.15 0.70 -4.17
N ARG A 244 -6.37 1.99 -4.33
CA ARG A 244 -6.16 2.72 -5.57
C ARG A 244 -5.57 4.09 -5.26
N VAL A 245 -4.51 4.46 -5.93
CA VAL A 245 -3.94 5.82 -5.90
C VAL A 245 -3.96 6.37 -7.31
N GLU A 246 -4.47 7.59 -7.46
CA GLU A 246 -4.43 8.34 -8.72
C GLU A 246 -3.62 9.61 -8.52
N ALA A 247 -2.65 9.83 -9.41
CA ALA A 247 -1.88 11.07 -9.48
C ALA A 247 -2.19 11.78 -10.79
N TRP A 248 -2.66 13.02 -10.69
CA TRP A 248 -2.98 13.90 -11.83
C TRP A 248 -2.00 15.08 -11.94
N THR A 249 -1.10 15.24 -10.97
CA THR A 249 0.03 16.16 -11.07
C THR A 249 0.85 15.85 -12.33
N PRO A 250 1.33 16.88 -13.04
CA PRO A 250 2.27 16.67 -14.13
C PRO A 250 3.50 15.90 -13.65
N LEU A 251 4.00 14.97 -14.48
CA LEU A 251 5.33 14.41 -14.31
C LEU A 251 6.37 15.54 -14.34
N PRO A 252 7.34 15.54 -13.42
CA PRO A 252 8.39 16.56 -13.38
C PRO A 252 9.30 16.45 -14.60
N GLY A 253 9.92 17.57 -14.99
CA GLY A 253 10.97 17.59 -15.99
C GLY A 253 12.21 16.82 -15.52
N PRO A 254 13.15 16.50 -16.44
CA PRO A 254 14.41 15.85 -16.08
C PRO A 254 15.18 16.63 -15.00
N GLY A 255 15.41 16.01 -13.84
CA GLY A 255 16.13 16.61 -12.71
C GLY A 255 15.30 17.56 -11.84
N GLU A 256 14.02 17.78 -12.16
CA GLU A 256 13.12 18.55 -11.32
C GLU A 256 12.53 17.68 -10.20
N PRO A 257 12.33 18.24 -8.99
CA PRO A 257 11.64 17.52 -7.94
C PRO A 257 10.16 17.30 -8.29
N PRO A 258 9.51 16.26 -7.76
CA PRO A 258 8.06 16.10 -7.87
C PRO A 258 7.34 17.34 -7.33
N LEU A 259 6.23 17.69 -7.98
CA LEU A 259 5.33 18.71 -7.47
C LEU A 259 4.71 18.24 -6.14
N ASP A 260 4.40 19.21 -5.27
CA ASP A 260 3.67 18.94 -4.04
C ASP A 260 2.28 18.33 -4.34
N GLY A 261 1.82 17.43 -3.48
CA GLY A 261 0.61 16.64 -3.69
C GLY A 261 0.86 15.24 -4.27
N PRO A 262 -0.21 14.58 -4.77
CA PRO A 262 -0.16 13.20 -5.23
C PRO A 262 0.75 13.06 -6.44
N HIS A 263 1.67 12.09 -6.43
CA HIS A 263 2.64 11.89 -7.51
C HIS A 263 3.04 10.41 -7.61
N THR A 264 3.84 10.07 -8.62
CA THR A 264 4.38 8.72 -8.80
C THR A 264 5.88 8.75 -8.95
N HIS A 265 6.53 7.70 -8.48
CA HIS A 265 7.93 7.39 -8.71
C HIS A 265 8.06 6.11 -9.51
N LEU A 266 8.94 6.12 -10.51
CA LEU A 266 9.24 4.97 -11.36
C LEU A 266 10.72 4.96 -11.72
N ASP A 267 11.46 4.01 -11.15
CA ASP A 267 12.85 3.73 -11.43
C ASP A 267 12.96 2.37 -12.14
N LEU A 268 13.04 2.42 -13.48
CA LEU A 268 13.10 1.22 -14.31
C LEU A 268 14.42 0.46 -14.14
N GLN A 269 15.52 1.14 -13.81
CA GLN A 269 16.81 0.49 -13.59
C GLN A 269 16.75 -0.32 -12.30
N ALA A 270 16.31 0.28 -11.20
CA ALA A 270 16.15 -0.42 -9.93
C ALA A 270 15.15 -1.59 -10.04
N LEU A 271 14.07 -1.44 -10.82
CA LEU A 271 13.15 -2.54 -11.11
C LEU A 271 13.83 -3.70 -11.86
N ALA A 272 14.62 -3.40 -12.89
CA ALA A 272 15.35 -4.43 -13.65
C ALA A 272 16.38 -5.18 -12.77
N GLU A 273 16.95 -4.50 -11.77
CA GLU A 273 17.84 -5.08 -10.75
C GLU A 273 17.08 -5.83 -9.64
N GLY A 274 15.74 -5.86 -9.69
CA GLY A 274 14.90 -6.62 -8.77
C GLY A 274 14.53 -5.90 -7.46
N ALA A 275 14.68 -4.57 -7.41
CA ALA A 275 14.38 -3.72 -6.23
C ALA A 275 12.87 -3.57 -5.94
N THR A 276 12.20 -4.70 -5.73
CA THR A 276 10.75 -4.79 -5.47
C THR A 276 10.40 -4.85 -3.98
N ARG A 277 11.40 -4.94 -3.10
CA ARG A 277 11.24 -4.93 -1.64
C ARG A 277 12.38 -4.13 -1.01
N ALA A 278 12.06 -3.30 -0.01
CA ALA A 278 13.11 -2.59 0.72
C ALA A 278 14.00 -3.59 1.47
N ALA A 279 15.31 -3.35 1.48
CA ALA A 279 16.30 -4.26 2.06
C ALA A 279 16.05 -4.50 3.56
N ASP A 280 15.63 -3.45 4.26
CA ASP A 280 15.27 -3.41 5.67
C ASP A 280 13.78 -3.64 5.93
N SER A 281 13.03 -4.11 4.92
CA SER A 281 11.57 -4.18 5.04
C SER A 281 11.14 -5.10 6.20
N PRO A 282 10.32 -4.57 7.12
CA PRO A 282 9.80 -5.30 8.28
C PRO A 282 8.84 -6.43 7.91
N VAL A 283 8.33 -6.40 6.68
CA VAL A 283 7.28 -7.28 6.19
C VAL A 283 7.89 -8.61 5.75
N PRO A 284 7.49 -9.75 6.35
CA PRO A 284 7.94 -11.08 5.91
C PRO A 284 7.70 -11.32 4.41
N ALA A 285 8.54 -12.13 3.78
CA ALA A 285 8.40 -12.50 2.37
C ALA A 285 7.07 -13.22 2.03
N THR A 286 6.36 -13.75 3.03
CA THR A 286 5.03 -14.36 2.87
C THR A 286 3.89 -13.34 2.78
N LEU A 287 4.18 -12.05 2.95
CA LEU A 287 3.24 -10.95 2.93
C LEU A 287 3.70 -9.90 1.90
N TYR A 288 2.73 -9.26 1.26
CA TYR A 288 2.96 -8.04 0.49
C TYR A 288 2.30 -6.86 1.19
N PRO A 289 2.99 -5.71 1.35
CA PRO A 289 2.34 -4.45 1.70
C PRO A 289 1.49 -4.00 0.50
N VAL A 290 0.17 -4.05 0.63
CA VAL A 290 -0.75 -3.69 -0.47
C VAL A 290 -1.14 -2.21 -0.43
N ILE A 291 -1.02 -1.56 0.72
CA ILE A 291 -1.08 -0.12 0.86
C ILE A 291 -0.40 0.28 2.18
N SER A 292 0.32 1.40 2.17
CA SER A 292 1.04 1.92 3.34
C SER A 292 0.53 3.30 3.71
N LEU A 293 0.41 3.56 5.00
CA LEU A 293 0.07 4.86 5.58
C LEU A 293 1.29 5.41 6.33
N PHE A 294 1.68 6.63 6.00
CA PHE A 294 2.61 7.45 6.75
C PHE A 294 1.80 8.57 7.41
N PRO A 295 1.56 8.54 8.73
CA PRO A 295 0.57 9.40 9.34
C PRO A 295 1.00 10.86 9.55
N GLY A 296 2.27 11.21 9.33
CA GLY A 296 2.81 12.57 9.43
C GLY A 296 2.87 13.19 10.84
N GLN A 297 2.19 12.58 11.81
CA GLN A 297 2.18 12.95 13.23
C GLN A 297 2.16 11.68 14.09
N ARG A 298 2.48 11.81 15.39
CA ARG A 298 2.39 10.70 16.35
C ARG A 298 1.01 10.05 16.30
N VAL A 299 0.94 8.81 15.84
CA VAL A 299 -0.22 7.95 16.03
C VAL A 299 -0.03 7.19 17.33
N ALA A 300 -0.73 7.63 18.38
CA ALA A 300 -0.99 6.73 19.49
C ALA A 300 -2.01 5.71 18.99
N LEU A 301 -1.57 4.49 18.69
CA LEU A 301 -2.49 3.35 18.64
C LEU A 301 -3.09 3.30 20.04
N ALA A 302 -4.38 3.62 20.16
CA ALA A 302 -5.02 3.88 21.44
C ALA A 302 -4.70 2.73 22.41
N ALA A 303 -4.25 3.09 23.62
CA ALA A 303 -3.93 2.15 24.69
C ALA A 303 -5.09 1.19 24.90
#